data_AF-A0A957CRB6-F1
#
_entry.id   AF-A0A957CRB6-F1
#
_cell.length_a   1.000
_cell.length_b   1.000
_cell.length_c   1.000
_cell.angle_alpha   90.00
_cell.angle_beta   90.00
_cell.angle_gamma   90.00
#
_symmetry.space_group_name_H-M   'P 1'
#
loop_
_entity.id
_entity.type
_entity.pdbx_description
1 polymer ?
#
loop_
_entity_poly.entity_id
_entity_poly.type
_entity_poly.pdbx_seq_one_letter_code
_entity_poly.pdbx_strand_id
1 'polypeptide(L)'
;MKKFAPLLLLLLLIFTLTACAGNEADASGVANVAQSVAASDAVDTAVSTQQTVTATAVPVTVEYDSEDLDTNTADATATTITLAGDSITVSGEGAVADGSSVTITAAGTYDISGTLNNGQIVVETTDADPVVLVLNGVDITYATSAPIYVSNAEKVVITLAAGTENIVTDGDTYQFPDAATDEPNAAIFSNDDLTINGSGSLIVNANYNNGIDSNDDLKIIGSAITVNAVNDGIKGRDSIAVKDVTITINAGADGMQSNNDEDAEKGYIAIESGVINITAELDGIQAETSLLVSGGDINITTGGGSGNSSSNGGGVWGGRGTEGNPNTTTESVKGLKAGADVTITAGTITINSADDAIHSNGRITINGGSITMASGDDGVHADTSLVINGGEINLTQSYEGLESALITINGGTMHLIASDDGINVAGGNDGSSINGRPGQNQFSASGNYHLYINGGYIFVDAGGDGLDSNGAFDMTDGVVIVNGPTNNGNGPLDYMGTFNITGGFLVAVGSSGMAQA
;
A
#
# COMPACT_ATOMS: atom_id res chain seq x y z
N MET A 1 44.07 6.47 -43.65
CA MET A 1 44.49 7.81 -44.12
C MET A 1 43.71 8.85 -43.33
N LYS A 2 44.42 9.78 -42.68
CA LYS A 2 44.16 11.24 -42.49
C LYS A 2 42.71 11.74 -42.38
N LYS A 3 42.28 12.71 -41.56
CA LYS A 3 42.71 13.62 -40.46
C LYS A 3 41.42 14.48 -40.18
N PHE A 4 41.04 14.98 -39.00
CA PHE A 4 41.40 16.24 -38.31
C PHE A 4 40.21 16.50 -37.33
N ALA A 5 40.40 16.50 -36.01
CA ALA A 5 40.69 17.62 -35.08
C ALA A 5 39.45 18.34 -34.47
N PRO A 6 39.42 18.58 -33.13
CA PRO A 6 38.26 19.07 -32.36
C PRO A 6 38.38 20.57 -31.97
N LEU A 7 37.30 21.15 -31.42
CA LEU A 7 37.27 22.51 -30.88
C LEU A 7 37.17 22.49 -29.34
N LEU A 8 37.95 23.39 -28.74
CA LEU A 8 38.34 23.57 -27.34
C LEU A 8 37.87 24.94 -26.86
N LEU A 9 37.41 25.09 -25.60
CA LEU A 9 37.55 26.33 -24.80
C LEU A 9 37.22 26.02 -23.31
N LEU A 10 38.20 25.90 -22.42
CA LEU A 10 38.93 26.93 -21.64
C LEU A 10 38.17 27.38 -20.37
N LEU A 11 38.69 27.04 -19.18
CA LEU A 11 38.75 27.99 -18.06
C LEU A 11 39.92 27.68 -17.11
N LEU A 12 40.47 28.77 -16.59
CA LEU A 12 41.81 28.98 -16.03
C LEU A 12 41.92 28.60 -14.55
N LEU A 13 43.02 27.94 -14.15
CA LEU A 13 43.52 27.85 -12.78
C LEU A 13 44.48 29.02 -12.49
N ILE A 14 44.37 29.64 -11.30
CA ILE A 14 45.48 30.33 -10.64
C ILE A 14 45.49 29.94 -9.16
N PHE A 15 46.59 29.31 -8.73
CA PHE A 15 46.98 29.06 -7.34
C PHE A 15 47.84 30.22 -6.84
N THR A 16 47.66 30.61 -5.58
CA THR A 16 48.75 31.14 -4.74
C THR A 16 48.63 30.61 -3.31
N LEU A 17 49.69 29.93 -2.84
CA LEU A 17 49.99 29.71 -1.42
C LEU A 17 50.79 30.91 -0.89
N THR A 18 50.64 31.24 0.39
CA THR A 18 51.77 31.50 1.32
C THR A 18 51.27 31.62 2.77
N ALA A 19 52.09 31.07 3.67
CA ALA A 19 51.91 31.00 5.13
C ALA A 19 52.54 32.21 5.84
N CYS A 20 52.15 32.50 7.09
CA CYS A 20 53.03 32.83 8.23
C CYS A 20 52.23 32.97 9.55
N ALA A 21 52.91 32.67 10.65
CA ALA A 21 52.42 32.44 12.02
C ALA A 21 52.26 33.70 12.89
N GLY A 22 51.67 33.56 14.09
CA GLY A 22 51.91 34.49 15.22
C GLY A 22 50.87 34.51 16.37
N ASN A 23 51.31 34.02 17.53
CA ASN A 23 50.77 33.96 18.90
C ASN A 23 49.96 35.14 19.54
N GLU A 24 48.99 34.73 20.39
CA GLU A 24 48.68 35.09 21.81
C GLU A 24 48.54 36.54 22.35
N ALA A 25 47.51 36.67 23.21
CA ALA A 25 47.39 37.44 24.47
C ALA A 25 46.65 38.81 24.51
N ASP A 26 45.43 38.74 25.08
CA ASP A 26 44.95 39.37 26.35
C ASP A 26 44.63 40.88 26.47
N ALA A 27 43.64 41.10 27.36
CA ALA A 27 43.33 42.27 28.19
C ALA A 27 42.18 43.24 27.78
N SER A 28 41.01 42.94 28.35
CA SER A 28 40.11 43.80 29.14
C SER A 28 40.27 45.33 29.13
N GLY A 29 39.15 46.07 29.02
CA GLY A 29 39.10 47.49 29.41
C GLY A 29 37.77 48.20 29.15
N VAL A 30 37.04 48.46 30.23
CA VAL A 30 35.72 49.09 30.38
C VAL A 30 35.75 50.62 30.13
N ALA A 31 34.72 51.23 29.52
CA ALA A 31 33.92 52.33 30.12
C ALA A 31 33.00 53.12 29.15
N ASN A 32 31.75 53.24 29.63
CA ASN A 32 30.56 54.04 29.31
C ASN A 32 30.66 55.47 28.75
N VAL A 33 29.43 55.96 28.38
CA VAL A 33 28.87 57.33 28.28
C VAL A 33 28.64 57.76 26.81
N ALA A 34 27.46 58.16 26.29
CA ALA A 34 26.16 58.54 26.84
C ALA A 34 25.01 58.33 25.82
N GLN A 35 23.87 57.95 26.40
CA GLN A 35 22.46 58.23 26.13
C GLN A 35 22.08 59.33 25.09
N SER A 36 21.18 58.97 24.17
CA SER A 36 20.04 59.82 23.77
C SER A 36 18.82 58.95 23.43
N VAL A 37 17.66 59.46 23.81
CA VAL A 37 16.36 58.80 23.96
C VAL A 37 15.48 58.96 22.72
N ALA A 38 14.80 57.88 22.30
CA ALA A 38 13.43 57.93 21.77
C ALA A 38 12.76 56.55 21.93
N ALA A 39 11.60 56.52 22.59
CA ALA A 39 10.61 55.44 22.60
C ALA A 39 9.94 55.35 21.21
N SER A 40 9.19 54.33 20.78
CA SER A 40 8.43 53.26 21.42
C SER A 40 7.98 52.28 20.31
N ASP A 41 7.65 51.05 20.71
CA ASP A 41 6.76 50.08 20.05
C ASP A 41 7.13 49.51 18.68
N ALA A 42 7.74 48.32 18.72
CA ALA A 42 7.42 47.25 17.78
C ALA A 42 7.53 45.91 18.52
N VAL A 43 6.39 45.38 18.95
CA VAL A 43 6.23 43.97 19.26
C VAL A 43 6.35 43.25 17.92
N ASP A 44 7.52 42.68 17.64
CA ASP A 44 7.72 41.82 16.48
C ASP A 44 7.04 40.48 16.78
N THR A 45 5.74 40.44 16.50
CA THR A 45 4.98 39.19 16.45
C THR A 45 5.32 38.57 15.11
N ALA A 46 6.44 37.84 15.05
CA ALA A 46 6.72 36.92 13.98
C ALA A 46 5.68 35.80 14.06
N VAL A 47 4.51 36.03 13.44
CA VAL A 47 3.58 34.97 13.08
C VAL A 47 4.35 34.08 12.12
N SER A 48 4.78 32.92 12.62
CA SER A 48 5.30 31.83 11.80
C SER A 48 4.24 31.50 10.77
N THR A 49 4.49 31.87 9.52
CA THR A 49 3.68 31.41 8.39
C THR A 49 3.91 29.92 8.26
N GLN A 50 2.99 29.12 8.80
CA GLN A 50 2.90 27.69 8.54
C GLN A 50 2.90 27.47 7.03
N GLN A 51 4.04 27.04 6.49
CA GLN A 51 4.16 26.65 5.10
C GLN A 51 4.00 25.13 5.06
N THR A 52 2.74 24.69 5.03
CA THR A 52 2.37 23.31 4.70
C THR A 52 2.80 23.05 3.27
N VAL A 53 3.90 22.32 3.07
CA VAL A 53 4.28 21.83 1.76
C VAL A 53 3.48 20.55 1.51
N THR A 54 2.20 20.70 1.20
CA THR A 54 1.36 19.57 0.76
C THR A 54 1.40 19.50 -0.75
N ALA A 55 2.15 18.54 -1.30
CA ALA A 55 1.72 17.95 -2.57
C ALA A 55 0.30 17.42 -2.34
N THR A 56 -0.66 17.93 -3.10
CA THR A 56 -2.06 17.51 -3.03
C THR A 56 -2.15 16.11 -3.62
N ALA A 57 -2.63 15.14 -2.85
CA ALA A 57 -2.91 13.80 -3.34
C ALA A 57 -3.82 13.87 -4.58
N VAL A 58 -3.58 13.01 -5.57
CA VAL A 58 -4.51 12.86 -6.69
C VAL A 58 -5.74 12.13 -6.14
N PRO A 59 -6.94 12.73 -6.16
CA PRO A 59 -8.11 12.06 -5.63
C PRO A 59 -8.44 10.86 -6.52
N VAL A 60 -8.46 9.66 -5.94
CA VAL A 60 -8.99 8.45 -6.59
C VAL A 60 -10.50 8.57 -6.67
N THR A 61 -11.04 8.46 -7.89
CA THR A 61 -12.48 8.42 -8.15
C THR A 61 -12.79 7.22 -9.04
N VAL A 62 -13.67 6.34 -8.58
CA VAL A 62 -14.11 5.18 -9.37
C VAL A 62 -15.37 5.55 -10.15
N GLU A 63 -15.33 5.35 -11.46
CA GLU A 63 -16.48 5.48 -12.33
C GLU A 63 -17.04 4.08 -12.66
N TYR A 64 -18.37 3.95 -12.65
CA TYR A 64 -19.06 2.71 -13.00
C TYR A 64 -19.99 2.96 -14.18
N ASP A 65 -19.86 2.13 -15.21
CA ASP A 65 -20.77 2.13 -16.34
C ASP A 65 -22.09 1.44 -15.97
N SER A 66 -23.12 1.59 -16.81
CA SER A 66 -24.40 0.93 -16.57
C SER A 66 -24.27 -0.59 -16.49
N GLU A 67 -23.37 -1.15 -17.30
CA GLU A 67 -23.16 -2.59 -17.45
C GLU A 67 -22.38 -3.18 -16.26
N ASP A 68 -21.58 -2.37 -15.56
CA ASP A 68 -20.90 -2.79 -14.32
C ASP A 68 -21.91 -3.14 -13.22
N LEU A 69 -23.02 -2.39 -13.21
CA LEU A 69 -24.06 -2.47 -12.19
C LEU A 69 -25.24 -3.36 -12.63
N ASP A 70 -25.29 -3.78 -13.89
CA ASP A 70 -26.35 -4.65 -14.40
C ASP A 70 -26.10 -6.09 -13.96
N THR A 71 -26.97 -6.57 -13.08
CA THR A 71 -26.94 -7.94 -12.54
C THR A 71 -28.10 -8.79 -13.06
N ASN A 72 -28.77 -8.34 -14.13
CA ASN A 72 -29.88 -9.07 -14.71
C ASN A 72 -29.40 -10.34 -15.44
N THR A 73 -29.72 -11.50 -14.87
CA THR A 73 -29.40 -12.80 -15.48
C THR A 73 -30.56 -13.38 -16.30
N ALA A 74 -31.71 -12.70 -16.35
CA ALA A 74 -32.91 -13.19 -17.03
C ALA A 74 -33.07 -12.49 -18.39
N ASP A 75 -32.20 -12.83 -19.34
CA ASP A 75 -32.29 -12.37 -20.72
C ASP A 75 -32.77 -13.51 -21.65
N ALA A 76 -34.01 -13.39 -22.13
CA ALA A 76 -34.61 -14.37 -23.04
C ALA A 76 -33.97 -14.40 -24.44
N THR A 77 -33.08 -13.44 -24.74
CA THR A 77 -32.32 -13.36 -25.99
C THR A 77 -30.87 -13.84 -25.84
N ALA A 78 -30.44 -14.19 -24.62
CA ALA A 78 -29.10 -14.67 -24.36
C ALA A 78 -28.81 -15.97 -25.14
N THR A 79 -27.58 -16.08 -25.65
CA THR A 79 -27.07 -17.33 -26.21
C THR A 79 -26.75 -18.29 -25.07
N THR A 80 -27.31 -19.50 -25.12
CA THR A 80 -27.05 -20.51 -24.08
C THR A 80 -25.81 -21.33 -24.42
N ILE A 81 -24.90 -21.47 -23.46
CA ILE A 81 -23.71 -22.34 -23.54
C ILE A 81 -23.82 -23.39 -22.44
N THR A 82 -23.95 -24.67 -22.82
CA THR A 82 -24.03 -25.77 -21.86
C THR A 82 -22.74 -26.58 -21.88
N LEU A 83 -22.13 -26.69 -20.70
CA LEU A 83 -20.92 -27.46 -20.44
C LEU A 83 -21.31 -28.88 -20.01
N ALA A 84 -20.86 -29.90 -20.77
CA ALA A 84 -21.30 -31.28 -20.63
C ALA A 84 -20.11 -32.26 -20.55
N GLY A 85 -19.27 -32.08 -19.54
CA GLY A 85 -18.07 -32.89 -19.27
C GLY A 85 -16.96 -32.58 -20.27
N ASP A 86 -16.93 -33.29 -21.39
CA ASP A 86 -15.86 -33.17 -22.40
C ASP A 86 -16.35 -32.49 -23.69
N SER A 87 -17.52 -31.85 -23.64
CA SER A 87 -18.15 -31.21 -24.79
C SER A 87 -18.94 -29.97 -24.39
N ILE A 88 -19.09 -29.05 -25.34
CA ILE A 88 -19.88 -27.83 -25.18
C ILE A 88 -20.98 -27.80 -26.26
N THR A 89 -22.17 -27.37 -25.88
CA THR A 89 -23.26 -27.10 -26.83
C THR A 89 -23.68 -25.63 -26.76
N VAL A 90 -23.79 -25.00 -27.92
CA VAL A 90 -24.24 -23.61 -28.08
C VAL A 90 -25.63 -23.57 -28.70
N SER A 91 -26.54 -22.78 -28.11
CA SER A 91 -27.87 -22.50 -28.63
C SER A 91 -28.08 -20.99 -28.70
N GLY A 92 -27.88 -20.41 -29.88
CA GLY A 92 -27.91 -18.97 -30.13
C GLY A 92 -26.87 -18.59 -31.18
N GLU A 93 -26.54 -17.31 -31.26
CA GLU A 93 -25.52 -16.76 -32.17
C GLU A 93 -24.35 -16.18 -31.36
N GLY A 94 -23.26 -15.82 -32.03
CA GLY A 94 -22.13 -15.12 -31.40
C GLY A 94 -21.12 -16.00 -30.65
N ALA A 95 -21.38 -17.32 -30.51
CA ALA A 95 -20.42 -18.26 -29.95
C ALA A 95 -20.27 -19.52 -30.82
N VAL A 96 -19.04 -20.06 -30.87
CA VAL A 96 -18.68 -21.24 -31.64
C VAL A 96 -17.98 -22.25 -30.73
N ALA A 97 -18.56 -23.44 -30.58
CA ALA A 97 -17.92 -24.54 -29.85
C ALA A 97 -17.02 -25.37 -30.78
N ASP A 98 -15.82 -25.70 -30.29
CA ASP A 98 -14.90 -26.67 -30.87
C ASP A 98 -14.42 -27.65 -29.78
N GLY A 99 -15.04 -28.83 -29.76
CA GLY A 99 -14.77 -29.84 -28.74
C GLY A 99 -15.14 -29.36 -27.32
N SER A 100 -14.12 -29.23 -26.47
CA SER A 100 -14.23 -28.71 -25.10
C SER A 100 -13.83 -27.23 -25.00
N SER A 101 -13.70 -26.51 -26.11
CA SER A 101 -13.50 -25.06 -26.11
C SER A 101 -14.70 -24.35 -26.75
N VAL A 102 -14.99 -23.13 -26.30
CA VAL A 102 -15.96 -22.23 -26.93
C VAL A 102 -15.35 -20.85 -27.11
N THR A 103 -15.45 -20.31 -28.32
CA THR A 103 -15.03 -18.94 -28.63
C THR A 103 -16.25 -18.06 -28.83
N ILE A 104 -16.36 -17.02 -28.02
CA ILE A 104 -17.36 -15.96 -28.11
C ILE A 104 -16.78 -14.85 -28.99
N THR A 105 -17.45 -14.57 -30.11
CA THR A 105 -16.94 -13.72 -31.19
C THR A 105 -17.73 -12.42 -31.40
N ALA A 106 -18.78 -12.19 -30.61
CA ALA A 106 -19.64 -11.00 -30.73
C ALA A 106 -20.09 -10.50 -29.37
N ALA A 107 -20.36 -9.20 -29.27
CA ALA A 107 -21.01 -8.59 -28.10
C ALA A 107 -22.38 -9.23 -27.82
N GLY A 108 -22.79 -9.20 -26.55
CA GLY A 108 -24.07 -9.75 -26.10
C GLY A 108 -23.97 -10.62 -24.85
N THR A 109 -25.11 -11.19 -24.46
CA THR A 109 -25.26 -11.99 -23.24
C THR A 109 -25.15 -13.48 -23.52
N TYR A 110 -24.35 -14.17 -22.71
CA TYR A 110 -24.14 -15.62 -22.79
C TYR A 110 -24.47 -16.27 -21.44
N ASP A 111 -25.52 -17.10 -21.40
CA ASP A 111 -25.93 -17.87 -20.20
C ASP A 111 -25.20 -19.21 -20.18
N ILE A 112 -24.29 -19.38 -19.23
CA ILE A 112 -23.34 -20.48 -19.18
C ILE A 112 -23.61 -21.33 -17.95
N SER A 113 -23.78 -22.64 -18.15
CA SER A 113 -24.07 -23.59 -17.06
C SER A 113 -23.49 -24.97 -17.31
N GLY A 114 -23.28 -25.72 -16.22
CA GLY A 114 -22.82 -27.11 -16.28
C GLY A 114 -21.34 -27.28 -15.96
N THR A 115 -20.79 -28.44 -16.28
CA THR A 115 -19.41 -28.81 -15.93
C THR A 115 -18.56 -29.05 -17.17
N LEU A 116 -17.32 -28.57 -17.18
CA LEU A 116 -16.31 -28.84 -18.20
C LEU A 116 -15.06 -29.40 -17.53
N ASN A 117 -14.75 -30.68 -17.79
CA ASN A 117 -13.67 -31.39 -17.10
C ASN A 117 -12.27 -30.93 -17.51
N ASN A 118 -12.13 -30.48 -18.77
CA ASN A 118 -10.87 -30.01 -19.33
C ASN A 118 -11.13 -29.18 -20.58
N GLY A 119 -11.29 -27.86 -20.42
CA GLY A 119 -11.61 -26.99 -21.54
C GLY A 119 -11.71 -25.52 -21.17
N GLN A 120 -12.05 -24.69 -22.15
CA GLN A 120 -11.88 -23.25 -22.04
C GLN A 120 -13.07 -22.47 -22.61
N ILE A 121 -13.36 -21.32 -22.02
CA ILE A 121 -14.20 -20.27 -22.58
C ILE A 121 -13.26 -19.15 -23.02
N VAL A 122 -13.29 -18.81 -24.31
CA VAL A 122 -12.50 -17.72 -24.90
C VAL A 122 -13.44 -16.60 -25.35
N VAL A 123 -13.11 -15.36 -25.03
CA VAL A 123 -13.75 -14.17 -25.60
C VAL A 123 -12.77 -13.50 -26.55
N GLU A 124 -13.14 -13.42 -27.83
CA GLU A 124 -12.35 -12.82 -28.90
C GLU A 124 -13.26 -12.05 -29.86
N THR A 125 -13.49 -10.78 -29.58
CA THR A 125 -14.34 -9.91 -30.40
C THR A 125 -13.76 -8.51 -30.53
N THR A 126 -14.02 -7.84 -31.65
CA THR A 126 -13.66 -6.44 -31.88
C THR A 126 -14.85 -5.50 -31.75
N ASP A 127 -15.98 -6.00 -31.24
CA ASP A 127 -17.17 -5.20 -31.00
C ASP A 127 -16.90 -4.21 -29.86
N ALA A 128 -17.45 -2.99 -29.98
CA ALA A 128 -17.32 -1.95 -28.97
C ALA A 128 -18.32 -2.10 -27.81
N ASP A 129 -19.39 -2.87 -28.03
CA ASP A 129 -20.36 -3.20 -26.98
C ASP A 129 -19.81 -4.36 -26.12
N PRO A 130 -20.14 -4.43 -24.82
CA PRO A 130 -19.57 -5.43 -23.93
C PRO A 130 -20.09 -6.85 -24.20
N VAL A 131 -19.27 -7.83 -23.79
CA VAL A 131 -19.66 -9.24 -23.69
C VAL A 131 -20.03 -9.55 -22.25
N VAL A 132 -21.23 -10.09 -22.02
CA VAL A 132 -21.71 -10.48 -20.68
C VAL A 132 -21.72 -11.99 -20.56
N LEU A 133 -20.91 -12.53 -19.65
CA LEU A 133 -20.86 -13.94 -19.29
C LEU A 133 -21.68 -14.17 -18.01
N VAL A 134 -22.89 -14.70 -18.14
CA VAL A 134 -23.71 -15.08 -16.99
C VAL A 134 -23.29 -16.47 -16.53
N LEU A 135 -22.59 -16.56 -15.40
CA LEU A 135 -22.17 -17.83 -14.81
C LEU A 135 -23.27 -18.37 -13.89
N ASN A 136 -23.90 -19.46 -14.32
CA ASN A 136 -25.11 -20.03 -13.74
C ASN A 136 -24.87 -21.46 -13.25
N GLY A 137 -23.95 -21.60 -12.30
CA GLY A 137 -23.53 -22.89 -11.76
C GLY A 137 -22.54 -23.60 -12.68
N VAL A 138 -21.48 -22.90 -13.07
CA VAL A 138 -20.40 -23.48 -13.88
C VAL A 138 -19.36 -24.16 -13.00
N ASP A 139 -18.79 -25.27 -13.47
CA ASP A 139 -17.60 -25.90 -12.89
C ASP A 139 -16.64 -26.22 -14.03
N ILE A 140 -15.58 -25.43 -14.16
CA ILE A 140 -14.69 -25.45 -15.32
C ILE A 140 -13.28 -25.75 -14.83
N THR A 141 -12.70 -26.82 -15.37
CA THR A 141 -11.29 -27.14 -15.19
C THR A 141 -10.56 -27.05 -16.53
N TYR A 142 -9.34 -26.51 -16.56
CA TYR A 142 -8.45 -26.60 -17.72
C TYR A 142 -7.01 -26.82 -17.30
N ALA A 143 -6.44 -27.98 -17.64
CA ALA A 143 -5.16 -28.41 -17.09
C ALA A 143 -3.93 -27.74 -17.74
N THR A 144 -4.10 -26.97 -18.82
CA THR A 144 -2.98 -26.48 -19.64
C THR A 144 -3.05 -25.00 -19.99
N SER A 145 -4.07 -24.27 -19.53
CA SER A 145 -4.20 -22.82 -19.68
C SER A 145 -5.35 -22.29 -18.78
N ALA A 146 -5.70 -21.02 -18.94
CA ALA A 146 -6.80 -20.38 -18.23
C ALA A 146 -8.16 -20.95 -18.66
N PRO A 147 -9.03 -21.43 -17.75
CA PRO A 147 -10.37 -21.86 -18.13
C PRO A 147 -11.27 -20.74 -18.67
N ILE A 148 -11.07 -19.49 -18.24
CA ILE A 148 -11.72 -18.31 -18.82
C ILE A 148 -10.65 -17.34 -19.31
N TYR A 149 -10.63 -17.09 -20.61
CA TYR A 149 -9.64 -16.24 -21.27
C TYR A 149 -10.31 -15.18 -22.16
N VAL A 150 -10.20 -13.92 -21.80
CA VAL A 150 -10.57 -12.79 -22.66
C VAL A 150 -9.32 -12.37 -23.42
N SER A 151 -9.21 -12.81 -24.68
CA SER A 151 -8.05 -12.49 -25.51
C SER A 151 -8.16 -11.12 -26.15
N ASN A 152 -9.38 -10.68 -26.46
CA ASN A 152 -9.70 -9.35 -26.98
C ASN A 152 -11.20 -9.07 -26.82
N ALA A 153 -11.55 -7.96 -26.18
CA ALA A 153 -12.88 -7.36 -26.14
C ALA A 153 -12.75 -5.88 -25.75
N GLU A 154 -13.74 -5.02 -26.00
CA GLU A 154 -13.72 -3.70 -25.35
C GLU A 154 -13.86 -3.85 -23.83
N LYS A 155 -14.73 -4.77 -23.40
CA LYS A 155 -15.02 -5.05 -21.99
C LYS A 155 -15.74 -6.37 -21.83
N VAL A 156 -15.43 -7.10 -20.77
CA VAL A 156 -16.17 -8.29 -20.35
C VAL A 156 -16.78 -8.10 -18.97
N VAL A 157 -18.06 -8.46 -18.84
CA VAL A 157 -18.76 -8.51 -17.56
C VAL A 157 -19.09 -9.97 -17.23
N ILE A 158 -18.55 -10.47 -16.13
CA ILE A 158 -18.91 -11.78 -15.56
C ILE A 158 -19.99 -11.56 -14.51
N THR A 159 -21.22 -11.97 -14.81
CA THR A 159 -22.35 -11.89 -13.88
C THR A 159 -22.60 -13.23 -13.20
N LEU A 160 -22.38 -13.29 -11.89
CA LEU A 160 -22.60 -14.46 -11.05
C LEU A 160 -24.09 -14.59 -10.73
N ALA A 161 -24.75 -15.61 -11.28
CA ALA A 161 -26.18 -15.80 -11.11
C ALA A 161 -26.55 -16.10 -9.66
N ALA A 162 -27.59 -15.43 -9.16
CA ALA A 162 -28.02 -15.51 -7.77
C ALA A 162 -28.30 -16.97 -7.33
N GLY A 163 -27.75 -17.36 -6.18
CA GLY A 163 -27.95 -18.69 -5.61
C GLY A 163 -27.17 -19.81 -6.30
N THR A 164 -26.23 -19.48 -7.18
CA THR A 164 -25.31 -20.44 -7.79
C THR A 164 -23.90 -20.36 -7.21
N GLU A 165 -23.17 -21.46 -7.31
CA GLU A 165 -21.73 -21.55 -7.03
C GLU A 165 -21.03 -21.88 -8.34
N ASN A 166 -20.04 -21.06 -8.68
CA ASN A 166 -19.26 -21.18 -9.90
C ASN A 166 -17.82 -21.50 -9.51
N ILE A 167 -17.20 -22.46 -10.19
CA ILE A 167 -15.86 -22.95 -9.88
C ILE A 167 -15.01 -22.85 -11.15
N VAL A 168 -13.84 -22.22 -11.04
CA VAL A 168 -12.85 -22.10 -12.10
C VAL A 168 -11.53 -22.62 -11.59
N THR A 169 -10.98 -23.65 -12.23
CA THR A 169 -9.73 -24.31 -11.81
C THR A 169 -8.78 -24.48 -12.99
N ASP A 170 -7.61 -23.87 -12.93
CA ASP A 170 -6.57 -24.06 -13.94
C ASP A 170 -5.62 -25.24 -13.58
N GLY A 171 -4.63 -25.50 -14.44
CA GLY A 171 -3.55 -26.46 -14.18
C GLY A 171 -2.38 -25.82 -13.43
N ASP A 172 -1.43 -26.65 -13.00
CA ASP A 172 -0.16 -26.18 -12.40
C ASP A 172 0.88 -25.71 -13.43
N THR A 173 0.59 -25.90 -14.72
CA THR A 173 1.47 -25.61 -15.84
C THR A 173 0.66 -25.14 -17.05
N TYR A 174 1.09 -24.06 -17.69
CA TYR A 174 0.47 -23.56 -18.93
C TYR A 174 1.29 -23.97 -20.16
N GLN A 175 0.58 -24.22 -21.26
CA GLN A 175 1.16 -24.55 -22.56
C GLN A 175 0.98 -23.37 -23.51
N PHE A 176 2.08 -22.70 -23.81
CA PHE A 176 2.11 -21.55 -24.72
C PHE A 176 2.49 -21.97 -26.16
N PRO A 177 2.09 -21.18 -27.17
CA PRO A 177 2.46 -21.43 -28.57
C PRO A 177 3.97 -21.27 -28.81
N ASP A 178 4.64 -20.41 -28.05
CA ASP A 178 6.09 -20.21 -28.08
C ASP A 178 6.63 -19.75 -26.71
N ALA A 179 7.95 -19.60 -26.60
CA ALA A 179 8.63 -19.27 -25.34
C ALA A 179 8.63 -17.78 -24.97
N ALA A 180 8.15 -16.91 -25.86
CA ALA A 180 8.03 -15.47 -25.62
C ALA A 180 6.62 -15.09 -25.16
N THR A 181 5.61 -15.94 -25.42
CA THR A 181 4.27 -15.79 -24.83
C THR A 181 4.28 -16.24 -23.38
N ASP A 182 3.82 -15.36 -22.50
CA ASP A 182 3.66 -15.57 -21.06
C ASP A 182 2.20 -15.40 -20.58
N GLU A 183 1.29 -15.05 -21.49
CA GLU A 183 -0.14 -14.88 -21.25
C GLU A 183 -1.00 -15.93 -21.99
N PRO A 184 -2.16 -16.33 -21.44
CA PRO A 184 -2.71 -15.91 -20.14
C PRO A 184 -1.88 -16.44 -18.96
N ASN A 185 -1.92 -15.75 -17.82
CA ASN A 185 -1.16 -16.11 -16.61
C ASN A 185 -2.03 -16.16 -15.35
N ALA A 186 -3.35 -16.33 -15.53
CA ALA A 186 -4.31 -16.45 -14.45
C ALA A 186 -5.40 -17.47 -14.77
N ALA A 187 -6.13 -17.95 -13.77
CA ALA A 187 -7.27 -18.86 -14.00
C ALA A 187 -8.46 -18.14 -14.66
N ILE A 188 -8.67 -16.86 -14.33
CA ILE A 188 -9.51 -15.94 -15.10
C ILE A 188 -8.60 -14.82 -15.58
N PHE A 189 -8.37 -14.73 -16.88
CA PHE A 189 -7.44 -13.77 -17.46
C PHE A 189 -8.13 -12.90 -18.50
N SER A 190 -7.86 -11.60 -18.48
CA SER A 190 -8.34 -10.63 -19.47
C SER A 190 -7.24 -9.72 -19.98
N ASN A 191 -7.15 -9.58 -21.30
CA ASN A 191 -6.32 -8.55 -21.92
C ASN A 191 -6.92 -7.14 -21.82
N ASP A 192 -8.20 -7.05 -21.51
CA ASP A 192 -8.97 -5.81 -21.52
C ASP A 192 -9.76 -5.65 -20.19
N ASP A 193 -10.59 -4.61 -20.10
CA ASP A 193 -11.44 -4.33 -18.93
C ASP A 193 -12.29 -5.53 -18.51
N LEU A 194 -12.25 -5.83 -17.21
CA LEU A 194 -13.01 -6.92 -16.62
C LEU A 194 -13.86 -6.42 -15.46
N THR A 195 -15.13 -6.79 -15.47
CA THR A 195 -16.02 -6.60 -14.33
C THR A 195 -16.58 -7.93 -13.86
N ILE A 196 -16.63 -8.14 -12.55
CA ILE A 196 -17.32 -9.26 -11.92
C ILE A 196 -18.43 -8.70 -11.05
N ASN A 197 -19.67 -9.09 -11.34
CA ASN A 197 -20.84 -8.64 -10.60
C ASN A 197 -21.83 -9.77 -10.32
N GLY A 198 -22.94 -9.43 -9.67
CA GLY A 198 -23.99 -10.40 -9.34
C GLY A 198 -23.80 -11.04 -7.96
N SER A 199 -24.88 -11.65 -7.45
CA SER A 199 -24.94 -12.13 -6.06
C SER A 199 -24.69 -13.64 -5.91
N GLY A 200 -24.31 -14.32 -7.00
CA GLY A 200 -23.78 -15.68 -6.95
C GLY A 200 -22.40 -15.74 -6.29
N SER A 201 -21.88 -16.96 -6.15
CA SER A 201 -20.53 -17.20 -5.63
C SER A 201 -19.57 -17.70 -6.70
N LEU A 202 -18.30 -17.36 -6.57
CA LEU A 202 -17.21 -17.78 -7.44
C LEU A 202 -16.03 -18.30 -6.60
N ILE A 203 -15.53 -19.48 -6.93
CA ILE A 203 -14.31 -20.07 -6.39
C ILE A 203 -13.30 -20.18 -7.53
N VAL A 204 -12.15 -19.52 -7.37
CA VAL A 204 -11.05 -19.54 -8.33
C VAL A 204 -9.87 -20.29 -7.70
N ASN A 205 -9.50 -21.41 -8.31
CA ASN A 205 -8.33 -22.21 -7.94
C ASN A 205 -7.25 -22.04 -9.01
N ALA A 206 -6.33 -21.11 -8.77
CA ALA A 206 -5.21 -20.79 -9.63
C ALA A 206 -3.94 -21.49 -9.13
N ASN A 207 -3.68 -22.65 -9.71
CA ASN A 207 -2.54 -23.51 -9.47
C ASN A 207 -1.31 -23.11 -10.30
N TYR A 208 -1.47 -22.36 -11.39
CA TYR A 208 -0.34 -21.94 -12.23
C TYR A 208 0.32 -20.66 -11.73
N ASN A 209 -0.46 -19.60 -11.56
CA ASN A 209 0.05 -18.27 -11.22
C ASN A 209 -1.03 -17.41 -10.52
N ASN A 210 -1.60 -16.41 -11.20
CA ASN A 210 -2.54 -15.46 -10.60
C ASN A 210 -3.98 -16.02 -10.55
N GLY A 211 -4.78 -15.55 -9.59
CA GLY A 211 -6.20 -15.91 -9.51
C GLY A 211 -7.04 -15.30 -10.64
N ILE A 212 -7.28 -14.00 -10.51
CA ILE A 212 -8.04 -13.18 -11.46
C ILE A 212 -7.11 -12.07 -11.91
N ASP A 213 -6.93 -11.90 -13.22
CA ASP A 213 -6.00 -10.92 -13.78
C ASP A 213 -6.63 -10.17 -14.97
N SER A 214 -6.52 -8.85 -14.98
CA SER A 214 -6.84 -7.98 -16.11
C SER A 214 -5.67 -7.05 -16.39
N ASN A 215 -5.30 -6.94 -17.67
CA ASN A 215 -4.29 -6.00 -18.15
C ASN A 215 -4.76 -4.53 -18.17
N ASP A 216 -6.03 -4.27 -17.89
CA ASP A 216 -6.61 -2.93 -17.73
C ASP A 216 -7.36 -2.82 -16.38
N ASP A 217 -8.59 -2.28 -16.36
CA ASP A 217 -9.36 -2.06 -15.14
C ASP A 217 -10.10 -3.33 -14.69
N LEU A 218 -10.02 -3.63 -13.39
CA LEU A 218 -10.76 -4.72 -12.75
C LEU A 218 -11.75 -4.20 -11.72
N LYS A 219 -13.05 -4.41 -11.96
CA LYS A 219 -14.12 -4.03 -11.02
C LYS A 219 -14.83 -5.25 -10.44
N ILE A 220 -15.09 -5.24 -9.13
CA ILE A 220 -15.81 -6.33 -8.45
C ILE A 220 -16.94 -5.76 -7.58
N ILE A 221 -18.18 -6.13 -7.90
CA ILE A 221 -19.37 -5.48 -7.36
C ILE A 221 -20.39 -6.52 -6.86
N GLY A 222 -20.81 -6.44 -5.60
CA GLY A 222 -21.91 -7.27 -5.08
C GLY A 222 -21.66 -8.78 -5.01
N SER A 223 -20.41 -9.22 -5.23
CA SER A 223 -20.04 -10.63 -5.48
C SER A 223 -19.43 -11.32 -4.27
N ALA A 224 -19.64 -12.63 -4.15
CA ALA A 224 -18.96 -13.50 -3.18
C ALA A 224 -17.85 -14.30 -3.89
N ILE A 225 -16.59 -13.99 -3.61
CA ILE A 225 -15.44 -14.57 -4.33
C ILE A 225 -14.45 -15.19 -3.34
N THR A 226 -14.02 -16.43 -3.62
CA THR A 226 -12.86 -17.06 -2.98
C THR A 226 -11.78 -17.31 -4.02
N VAL A 227 -10.56 -16.84 -3.76
CA VAL A 227 -9.41 -17.05 -4.64
C VAL A 227 -8.31 -17.79 -3.89
N ASN A 228 -7.85 -18.89 -4.46
CA ASN A 228 -6.66 -19.61 -4.03
C ASN A 228 -5.64 -19.51 -5.17
N ALA A 229 -4.57 -18.72 -5.00
CA ALA A 229 -3.59 -18.46 -6.04
C ALA A 229 -2.18 -18.81 -5.54
N VAL A 230 -1.37 -19.44 -6.40
CA VAL A 230 0.05 -19.69 -6.10
C VAL A 230 0.91 -18.42 -6.20
N ASN A 231 0.45 -17.42 -6.94
CA ASN A 231 1.03 -16.08 -6.99
C ASN A 231 0.00 -15.05 -6.48
N ASP A 232 -0.27 -13.97 -7.23
CA ASP A 232 -1.17 -12.91 -6.82
C ASP A 232 -2.63 -13.37 -6.83
N GLY A 233 -3.40 -12.97 -5.82
CA GLY A 233 -4.82 -13.30 -5.75
C GLY A 233 -5.62 -12.63 -6.85
N ILE A 234 -5.74 -11.30 -6.76
CA ILE A 234 -6.49 -10.47 -7.70
C ILE A 234 -5.58 -9.38 -8.24
N LYS A 235 -5.48 -9.30 -9.55
CA LYS A 235 -4.64 -8.33 -10.25
C LYS A 235 -5.45 -7.56 -11.28
N GLY A 236 -5.33 -6.24 -11.23
CA GLY A 236 -5.85 -5.32 -12.22
C GLY A 236 -4.77 -4.30 -12.50
N ARG A 237 -4.14 -4.39 -13.68
CA ARG A 237 -2.94 -3.61 -13.97
C ARG A 237 -3.20 -2.12 -13.83
N ASP A 238 -4.30 -1.63 -14.39
CA ASP A 238 -4.63 -0.19 -14.37
C ASP A 238 -5.38 0.22 -13.12
N SER A 239 -6.31 -0.61 -12.65
CA SER A 239 -6.93 -0.41 -11.35
C SER A 239 -7.61 -1.65 -10.82
N ILE A 240 -7.85 -1.65 -9.50
CA ILE A 240 -8.83 -2.53 -8.87
C ILE A 240 -9.86 -1.67 -8.14
N ALA A 241 -11.14 -1.87 -8.42
CA ALA A 241 -12.23 -1.25 -7.66
C ALA A 241 -13.17 -2.31 -7.09
N VAL A 242 -13.44 -2.25 -5.78
CA VAL A 242 -14.32 -3.20 -5.10
C VAL A 242 -15.43 -2.52 -4.31
N LYS A 243 -16.65 -3.06 -4.44
CA LYS A 243 -17.86 -2.49 -3.83
C LYS A 243 -18.89 -3.56 -3.46
N ASP A 244 -19.39 -3.50 -2.23
CA ASP A 244 -20.43 -4.38 -1.70
C ASP A 244 -20.10 -5.88 -1.83
N VAL A 245 -18.81 -6.23 -1.69
CA VAL A 245 -18.28 -7.59 -1.94
C VAL A 245 -18.19 -8.44 -0.67
N THR A 246 -18.03 -9.75 -0.85
CA THR A 246 -17.45 -10.66 0.15
C THR A 246 -16.32 -11.44 -0.50
N ILE A 247 -15.07 -11.07 -0.21
CA ILE A 247 -13.88 -11.65 -0.84
C ILE A 247 -13.03 -12.39 0.21
N THR A 248 -12.55 -13.58 -0.15
CA THR A 248 -11.50 -14.31 0.58
C THR A 248 -10.36 -14.64 -0.37
N ILE A 249 -9.13 -14.28 -0.03
CA ILE A 249 -7.92 -14.51 -0.85
C ILE A 249 -6.90 -15.28 -0.03
N ASN A 250 -6.40 -16.38 -0.59
CA ASN A 250 -5.18 -17.06 -0.16
C ASN A 250 -4.18 -16.96 -1.32
N ALA A 251 -3.17 -16.12 -1.19
CA ALA A 251 -2.20 -15.82 -2.24
C ALA A 251 -0.79 -16.25 -1.82
N GLY A 252 -0.06 -16.90 -2.73
CA GLY A 252 1.37 -17.18 -2.57
C GLY A 252 2.28 -15.98 -2.85
N ALA A 253 1.71 -14.89 -3.40
CA ALA A 253 2.34 -13.57 -3.49
C ALA A 253 1.41 -12.51 -2.87
N ASP A 254 1.01 -11.48 -3.64
CA ASP A 254 0.18 -10.40 -3.11
C ASP A 254 -1.30 -10.79 -3.07
N GLY A 255 -2.05 -10.26 -2.09
CA GLY A 255 -3.50 -10.46 -2.04
C GLY A 255 -4.21 -9.76 -3.21
N MET A 256 -4.03 -8.44 -3.30
CA MET A 256 -4.51 -7.61 -4.41
C MET A 256 -3.38 -6.73 -4.94
N GLN A 257 -3.20 -6.67 -6.26
CA GLN A 257 -2.14 -5.87 -6.89
C GLN A 257 -2.64 -5.04 -8.07
N SER A 258 -2.28 -3.75 -8.08
CA SER A 258 -2.34 -2.90 -9.27
C SER A 258 -0.95 -2.32 -9.52
N ASN A 259 -0.43 -2.49 -10.72
CA ASN A 259 1.00 -2.35 -11.01
C ASN A 259 1.34 -1.50 -12.24
N ASN A 260 0.40 -0.69 -12.75
CA ASN A 260 0.71 0.27 -13.81
C ASN A 260 1.58 1.41 -13.26
N ASP A 261 2.86 1.40 -13.63
CA ASP A 261 3.88 2.39 -13.31
C ASP A 261 4.15 3.37 -14.48
N GLU A 262 3.40 3.24 -15.57
CA GLU A 262 3.55 4.04 -16.79
C GLU A 262 2.67 5.29 -16.79
N ASP A 263 1.53 5.24 -16.08
CA ASP A 263 0.55 6.32 -15.99
C ASP A 263 0.16 6.61 -14.53
N ALA A 264 0.40 7.85 -14.09
CA ALA A 264 0.15 8.28 -12.72
C ALA A 264 -1.35 8.38 -12.36
N GLU A 265 -2.25 8.33 -13.34
CA GLU A 265 -3.71 8.27 -13.13
C GLU A 265 -4.22 6.81 -12.99
N LYS A 266 -3.36 5.83 -13.24
CA LYS A 266 -3.60 4.38 -13.14
C LYS A 266 -2.77 3.77 -12.00
N GLY A 267 -2.78 2.45 -11.85
CA GLY A 267 -2.06 1.73 -10.80
C GLY A 267 -2.71 1.85 -9.42
N TYR A 268 -4.00 2.20 -9.35
CA TYR A 268 -4.68 2.48 -8.08
C TYR A 268 -5.58 1.32 -7.62
N ILE A 269 -5.80 1.23 -6.31
CA ILE A 269 -6.78 0.31 -5.72
C ILE A 269 -7.78 1.11 -4.89
N ALA A 270 -9.08 0.87 -5.12
CA ALA A 270 -10.17 1.53 -4.43
C ALA A 270 -11.11 0.49 -3.77
N ILE A 271 -11.23 0.57 -2.44
CA ILE A 271 -12.11 -0.26 -1.63
C ILE A 271 -13.24 0.61 -1.08
N GLU A 272 -14.43 0.48 -1.66
CA GLU A 272 -15.59 1.27 -1.23
C GLU A 272 -16.33 0.63 -0.05
N SER A 273 -16.61 -0.67 -0.14
CA SER A 273 -17.37 -1.42 0.87
C SER A 273 -17.23 -2.94 0.65
N GLY A 274 -17.59 -3.72 1.67
CA GLY A 274 -17.61 -5.17 1.62
C GLY A 274 -16.92 -5.82 2.82
N VAL A 275 -16.80 -7.14 2.78
CA VAL A 275 -15.99 -7.95 3.70
C VAL A 275 -14.85 -8.54 2.90
N ILE A 276 -13.61 -8.28 3.28
CA ILE A 276 -12.41 -8.71 2.55
C ILE A 276 -11.47 -9.40 3.53
N ASN A 277 -11.13 -10.66 3.26
CA ASN A 277 -10.19 -11.45 4.05
C ASN A 277 -9.02 -11.85 3.17
N ILE A 278 -7.80 -11.47 3.54
CA ILE A 278 -6.59 -11.73 2.76
C ILE A 278 -5.57 -12.43 3.65
N THR A 279 -5.09 -13.58 3.17
CA THR A 279 -3.84 -14.19 3.62
C THR A 279 -2.90 -14.20 2.42
N ALA A 280 -1.80 -13.48 2.53
CA ALA A 280 -0.79 -13.32 1.48
C ALA A 280 0.59 -13.66 2.03
N GLU A 281 1.45 -14.28 1.23
CA GLU A 281 2.86 -14.46 1.62
C GLU A 281 3.66 -13.16 1.43
N LEU A 282 3.24 -12.31 0.48
CA LEU A 282 3.79 -10.96 0.24
C LEU A 282 2.85 -9.86 0.77
N ASP A 283 2.58 -8.82 -0.01
CA ASP A 283 1.77 -7.69 0.44
C ASP A 283 0.29 -8.05 0.46
N GLY A 284 -0.46 -7.48 1.41
CA GLY A 284 -1.91 -7.71 1.48
C GLY A 284 -2.61 -7.04 0.31
N ILE A 285 -2.41 -5.73 0.21
CA ILE A 285 -2.88 -4.89 -0.90
C ILE A 285 -1.74 -3.98 -1.33
N GLN A 286 -1.32 -4.09 -2.60
CA GLN A 286 -0.27 -3.26 -3.21
C GLN A 286 -0.84 -2.46 -4.39
N ALA A 287 -0.88 -1.14 -4.23
CA ALA A 287 -1.14 -0.21 -5.32
C ALA A 287 0.18 0.45 -5.77
N GLU A 288 0.42 0.53 -7.08
CA GLU A 288 1.57 1.27 -7.61
C GLU A 288 1.47 2.77 -7.32
N THR A 289 0.27 3.35 -7.45
CA THR A 289 0.05 4.77 -7.19
C THR A 289 -0.68 5.01 -5.88
N SER A 290 -2.00 4.79 -5.85
CA SER A 290 -2.84 5.21 -4.73
C SER A 290 -3.72 4.07 -4.23
N LEU A 291 -3.81 3.95 -2.91
CA LEU A 291 -4.76 3.07 -2.22
C LEU A 291 -5.81 3.93 -1.51
N LEU A 292 -7.08 3.78 -1.91
CA LEU A 292 -8.22 4.42 -1.26
C LEU A 292 -9.06 3.37 -0.54
N VAL A 293 -9.20 3.49 0.78
CA VAL A 293 -10.15 2.73 1.59
C VAL A 293 -11.26 3.66 2.07
N SER A 294 -12.44 3.54 1.47
CA SER A 294 -13.63 4.32 1.85
C SER A 294 -14.52 3.63 2.88
N GLY A 295 -14.37 2.31 3.05
CA GLY A 295 -15.15 1.52 3.98
C GLY A 295 -14.85 0.03 3.89
N GLY A 296 -15.70 -0.79 4.51
CA GLY A 296 -15.58 -2.25 4.54
C GLY A 296 -15.08 -2.81 5.87
N ASP A 297 -15.13 -4.14 5.98
CA ASP A 297 -14.51 -4.96 7.03
C ASP A 297 -13.36 -5.74 6.39
N ILE A 298 -12.13 -5.30 6.65
CA ILE A 298 -10.92 -5.73 5.95
C ILE A 298 -10.00 -6.41 6.96
N ASN A 299 -9.69 -7.68 6.71
CA ASN A 299 -8.84 -8.49 7.57
C ASN A 299 -7.65 -9.02 6.75
N ILE A 300 -6.43 -8.65 7.13
CA ILE A 300 -5.21 -8.93 6.36
C ILE A 300 -4.19 -9.64 7.25
N THR A 301 -3.61 -10.72 6.75
CA THR A 301 -2.41 -11.35 7.30
C THR A 301 -1.37 -11.52 6.21
N THR A 302 -0.16 -10.99 6.43
CA THR A 302 0.94 -11.00 5.43
C THR A 302 2.22 -11.57 6.03
N GLY A 303 3.01 -12.30 5.25
CA GLY A 303 4.28 -12.91 5.71
C GLY A 303 4.12 -13.82 6.93
N GLY A 304 2.93 -14.41 7.12
CA GLY A 304 2.57 -15.19 8.32
C GLY A 304 2.35 -14.37 9.60
N GLY A 305 2.35 -13.03 9.49
CA GLY A 305 2.03 -12.08 10.55
C GLY A 305 3.23 -11.55 11.33
N SER A 306 2.94 -10.61 12.22
CA SER A 306 3.91 -9.80 12.99
C SER A 306 4.89 -10.58 13.87
N GLY A 307 4.63 -11.85 14.17
CA GLY A 307 5.59 -12.73 14.82
C GLY A 307 6.79 -13.13 13.94
N ASN A 308 6.70 -12.97 12.62
CA ASN A 308 7.72 -13.37 11.65
C ASN A 308 8.57 -12.19 11.14
N SER A 309 8.64 -11.11 11.93
CA SER A 309 9.36 -9.90 11.55
C SER A 309 10.75 -10.15 10.97
N SER A 310 11.08 -9.46 9.88
CA SER A 310 12.44 -9.40 9.31
C SER A 310 13.42 -8.72 10.27
N SER A 311 12.91 -7.86 11.18
CA SER A 311 13.65 -7.19 12.24
C SER A 311 13.94 -8.09 13.45
N ASN A 312 13.55 -9.38 13.43
CA ASN A 312 14.11 -10.43 14.30
C ASN A 312 15.59 -10.76 13.96
N GLY A 313 16.36 -9.75 13.54
CA GLY A 313 17.80 -9.69 13.69
C GLY A 313 18.16 -9.45 15.15
N GLY A 314 17.88 -10.44 16.02
CA GLY A 314 18.59 -10.66 17.29
C GLY A 314 20.07 -11.02 17.06
N GLY A 315 20.72 -10.29 16.16
CA GLY A 315 22.15 -10.33 15.91
C GLY A 315 22.83 -9.83 17.17
N VAL A 316 23.34 -10.78 17.94
CA VAL A 316 24.40 -10.57 18.93
C VAL A 316 25.36 -9.53 18.36
N TRP A 317 25.38 -8.33 18.93
CA TRP A 317 26.35 -7.29 18.63
C TRP A 317 27.76 -7.89 18.78
N GLY A 318 28.40 -8.21 17.65
CA GLY A 318 29.74 -8.82 17.58
C GLY A 318 29.81 -10.32 17.29
N GLY A 319 28.71 -11.02 16.99
CA GLY A 319 28.71 -12.43 16.58
C GLY A 319 28.67 -12.60 15.07
N ARG A 320 29.77 -13.06 14.46
CA ARG A 320 29.89 -13.39 13.03
C ARG A 320 28.99 -14.59 12.68
N GLY A 321 27.70 -14.35 12.45
CA GLY A 321 26.72 -15.33 11.96
C GLY A 321 26.16 -14.88 10.61
N THR A 322 26.39 -15.70 9.58
CA THR A 322 25.83 -15.64 8.21
C THR A 322 25.56 -14.24 7.66
N GLU A 323 26.59 -13.66 7.04
CA GLU A 323 26.45 -12.57 6.07
C GLU A 323 25.35 -12.95 5.05
N GLY A 324 24.21 -12.28 5.15
CA GLY A 324 23.12 -12.37 4.18
C GLY A 324 23.63 -12.01 2.80
N ASN A 325 23.16 -12.73 1.79
CA ASN A 325 23.47 -12.48 0.40
C ASN A 325 23.06 -11.03 0.03
N PRO A 326 23.96 -10.13 -0.39
CA PRO A 326 23.64 -8.74 -0.72
C PRO A 326 22.83 -8.58 -2.02
N ASN A 327 22.30 -9.69 -2.55
CA ASN A 327 21.60 -9.79 -3.83
C ASN A 327 20.17 -10.33 -3.68
N THR A 328 19.65 -10.43 -2.45
CA THR A 328 18.23 -10.63 -2.18
C THR A 328 17.62 -9.25 -1.89
N THR A 329 16.77 -8.75 -2.77
CA THR A 329 15.74 -7.80 -2.35
C THR A 329 14.90 -8.55 -1.32
N THR A 330 14.82 -8.05 -0.08
CA THR A 330 13.83 -8.58 0.86
C THR A 330 12.47 -8.37 0.20
N GLU A 331 11.68 -9.43 0.09
CA GLU A 331 10.34 -9.33 -0.48
C GLU A 331 9.46 -8.50 0.46
N SER A 332 8.61 -7.65 -0.11
CA SER A 332 7.69 -6.80 0.65
C SER A 332 6.59 -7.66 1.26
N VAL A 333 6.32 -7.51 2.55
CA VAL A 333 5.30 -8.30 3.28
C VAL A 333 4.39 -7.40 4.13
N LYS A 334 4.05 -6.23 3.58
CA LYS A 334 3.31 -5.14 4.21
C LYS A 334 1.81 -5.35 4.09
N GLY A 335 1.04 -4.84 5.04
CA GLY A 335 -0.42 -5.01 5.06
C GLY A 335 -1.11 -4.24 3.93
N LEU A 336 -1.07 -2.91 4.02
CA LEU A 336 -1.56 -1.97 3.02
C LEU A 336 -0.38 -1.16 2.48
N LYS A 337 -0.19 -1.13 1.15
CA LYS A 337 0.94 -0.46 0.52
C LYS A 337 0.52 0.34 -0.70
N ALA A 338 1.07 1.55 -0.81
CA ALA A 338 0.97 2.35 -2.04
C ALA A 338 2.31 3.01 -2.39
N GLY A 339 2.63 3.12 -3.68
CA GLY A 339 3.82 3.84 -4.12
C GLY A 339 3.71 5.37 -4.03
N ALA A 340 2.50 5.94 -3.90
CA ALA A 340 2.29 7.39 -3.71
C ALA A 340 1.42 7.72 -2.50
N ASP A 341 0.16 7.31 -2.46
CA ASP A 341 -0.78 7.78 -1.43
C ASP A 341 -1.62 6.64 -0.85
N VAL A 342 -1.68 6.52 0.48
CA VAL A 342 -2.72 5.73 1.16
C VAL A 342 -3.71 6.68 1.81
N THR A 343 -4.99 6.54 1.48
CA THR A 343 -6.08 7.31 2.08
C THR A 343 -7.12 6.37 2.68
N ILE A 344 -7.33 6.48 3.99
CA ILE A 344 -8.36 5.73 4.72
C ILE A 344 -9.42 6.72 5.21
N THR A 345 -10.67 6.57 4.78
CA THR A 345 -11.75 7.48 5.20
C THR A 345 -12.69 6.86 6.23
N ALA A 346 -12.94 5.56 6.14
CA ALA A 346 -13.68 4.77 7.11
C ALA A 346 -13.37 3.27 6.94
N GLY A 347 -14.09 2.41 7.66
CA GLY A 347 -13.93 0.95 7.63
C GLY A 347 -13.58 0.37 9.00
N THR A 348 -13.66 -0.95 9.11
CA THR A 348 -13.05 -1.75 10.18
C THR A 348 -11.90 -2.51 9.57
N ILE A 349 -10.68 -2.24 10.00
CA ILE A 349 -9.46 -2.73 9.38
C ILE A 349 -8.65 -3.47 10.44
N THR A 350 -8.37 -4.75 10.22
CA THR A 350 -7.50 -5.57 11.07
C THR A 350 -6.31 -6.05 10.25
N ILE A 351 -5.09 -5.73 10.68
CA ILE A 351 -3.86 -6.09 9.98
C ILE A 351 -2.92 -6.82 10.93
N ASN A 352 -2.37 -7.93 10.48
CA ASN A 352 -1.28 -8.64 11.13
C ASN A 352 -0.18 -8.92 10.09
N SER A 353 0.85 -8.09 10.03
CA SER A 353 1.86 -8.10 8.97
C SER A 353 3.26 -8.36 9.54
N ALA A 354 4.10 -9.08 8.79
CA ALA A 354 5.50 -9.32 9.17
C ALA A 354 6.40 -8.09 8.96
N ASP A 355 5.96 -7.15 8.14
CA ASP A 355 6.54 -5.84 7.89
C ASP A 355 5.46 -4.79 8.19
N ASP A 356 5.58 -3.55 7.72
CA ASP A 356 4.66 -2.45 8.03
C ASP A 356 3.19 -2.82 7.85
N ALA A 357 2.34 -2.40 8.79
CA ALA A 357 0.91 -2.61 8.63
C ALA A 357 0.32 -1.68 7.56
N ILE A 358 0.73 -0.40 7.53
CA ILE A 358 0.33 0.57 6.51
C ILE A 358 1.57 1.34 6.03
N HIS A 359 1.85 1.30 4.74
CA HIS A 359 3.04 1.89 4.14
C HIS A 359 2.75 2.74 2.91
N SER A 360 3.46 3.86 2.78
CA SER A 360 3.45 4.66 1.56
C SER A 360 4.82 5.31 1.31
N ASN A 361 5.31 5.23 0.07
CA ASN A 361 6.49 6.01 -0.36
C ASN A 361 6.17 7.51 -0.53
N GLY A 362 4.92 7.91 -0.33
CA GLY A 362 4.50 9.31 -0.32
C GLY A 362 3.78 9.65 0.98
N ARG A 363 2.47 9.86 0.91
CA ARG A 363 1.65 10.32 2.05
C ARG A 363 0.70 9.24 2.52
N ILE A 364 0.43 9.25 3.81
CA ILE A 364 -0.69 8.53 4.42
C ILE A 364 -1.67 9.55 5.02
N THR A 365 -2.96 9.40 4.72
CA THR A 365 -4.04 10.19 5.32
C THR A 365 -5.11 9.29 5.92
N ILE A 366 -5.32 9.40 7.23
CA ILE A 366 -6.37 8.67 7.97
C ILE A 366 -7.42 9.65 8.43
N ASN A 367 -8.60 9.64 7.80
CA ASN A 367 -9.73 10.50 8.16
C ASN A 367 -10.68 9.86 9.17
N GLY A 368 -10.68 8.53 9.29
CA GLY A 368 -11.61 7.79 10.13
C GLY A 368 -11.40 6.28 10.06
N GLY A 369 -12.34 5.53 10.62
CA GLY A 369 -12.30 4.05 10.70
C GLY A 369 -11.94 3.53 12.09
N SER A 370 -12.08 2.22 12.28
CA SER A 370 -11.58 1.45 13.42
C SER A 370 -10.47 0.54 12.90
N ILE A 371 -9.24 0.81 13.30
CA ILE A 371 -8.02 0.21 12.74
C ILE A 371 -7.28 -0.49 13.87
N THR A 372 -7.19 -1.82 13.81
CA THR A 372 -6.40 -2.63 14.75
C THR A 372 -5.24 -3.28 14.01
N MET A 373 -4.03 -3.09 14.51
CA MET A 373 -2.82 -3.56 13.81
C MET A 373 -1.88 -4.28 14.76
N ALA A 374 -1.17 -5.25 14.21
CA ALA A 374 0.05 -5.83 14.77
C ALA A 374 1.06 -5.86 13.62
N SER A 375 2.20 -5.22 13.81
CA SER A 375 3.26 -5.15 12.81
C SER A 375 4.53 -5.82 13.31
N GLY A 376 5.30 -6.39 12.39
CA GLY A 376 6.65 -6.85 12.64
C GLY A 376 7.69 -5.74 12.50
N ASP A 377 7.40 -4.71 11.69
CA ASP A 377 8.18 -3.48 11.58
C ASP A 377 7.28 -2.31 12.05
N ASP A 378 6.95 -1.32 11.24
CA ASP A 378 6.23 -0.15 11.74
C ASP A 378 4.72 -0.35 11.73
N GLY A 379 4.03 0.32 12.67
CA GLY A 379 2.58 0.38 12.60
C GLY A 379 2.11 1.13 11.35
N VAL A 380 2.62 2.35 11.16
CA VAL A 380 2.31 3.19 10.00
C VAL A 380 3.58 3.91 9.56
N HIS A 381 4.00 3.69 8.31
CA HIS A 381 5.20 4.29 7.73
C HIS A 381 4.84 5.13 6.50
N ALA A 382 5.14 6.42 6.52
CA ALA A 382 5.01 7.30 5.36
C ALA A 382 6.29 8.06 5.08
N ASP A 383 6.88 7.91 3.90
CA ASP A 383 8.14 8.57 3.56
C ASP A 383 8.08 10.10 3.67
N THR A 384 6.94 10.71 3.29
CA THR A 384 6.83 12.17 3.21
C THR A 384 5.98 12.79 4.30
N SER A 385 4.76 12.28 4.53
CA SER A 385 3.88 12.82 5.56
C SER A 385 2.77 11.87 5.97
N LEU A 386 2.49 11.84 7.27
CA LEU A 386 1.34 11.17 7.87
C LEU A 386 0.38 12.22 8.44
N VAL A 387 -0.88 12.18 8.01
CA VAL A 387 -1.95 13.05 8.52
C VAL A 387 -3.08 12.21 9.10
N ILE A 388 -3.36 12.38 10.39
CA ILE A 388 -4.44 11.69 11.10
C ILE A 388 -5.49 12.72 11.50
N ASN A 389 -6.64 12.72 10.82
CA ASN A 389 -7.77 13.61 11.11
C ASN A 389 -8.79 12.99 12.07
N GLY A 390 -8.83 11.67 12.19
CA GLY A 390 -9.79 10.95 13.01
C GLY A 390 -9.59 9.44 13.00
N GLY A 391 -10.51 8.71 13.62
CA GLY A 391 -10.49 7.24 13.72
C GLY A 391 -10.13 6.71 15.11
N GLU A 392 -10.29 5.40 15.29
CA GLU A 392 -9.78 4.64 16.44
C GLU A 392 -8.65 3.75 15.92
N ILE A 393 -7.41 4.00 16.37
CA ILE A 393 -6.22 3.27 15.94
C ILE A 393 -5.65 2.55 17.16
N ASN A 394 -5.58 1.24 17.10
CA ASN A 394 -5.05 0.40 18.15
C ASN A 394 -3.92 -0.47 17.58
N LEU A 395 -2.69 -0.03 17.79
CA LEU A 395 -1.49 -0.76 17.42
C LEU A 395 -1.00 -1.57 18.61
N THR A 396 -1.10 -2.89 18.48
CA THR A 396 -0.86 -3.83 19.57
C THR A 396 0.60 -4.25 19.72
N GLN A 397 1.38 -4.11 18.65
CA GLN A 397 2.84 -4.24 18.62
C GLN A 397 3.39 -3.67 17.31
N SER A 398 4.63 -3.19 17.35
CA SER A 398 5.45 -2.80 16.22
C SER A 398 6.92 -2.60 16.66
N TYR A 399 7.82 -2.40 15.70
CA TYR A 399 9.12 -1.78 15.94
C TYR A 399 8.91 -0.32 16.30
N GLU A 400 8.50 0.54 15.36
CA GLU A 400 8.03 1.90 15.64
C GLU A 400 6.51 2.03 15.50
N GLY A 401 5.89 2.93 16.24
CA GLY A 401 4.44 3.10 16.21
C GLY A 401 3.96 3.82 14.95
N LEU A 402 4.37 5.07 14.80
CA LEU A 402 4.12 5.91 13.64
C LEU A 402 5.44 6.51 13.16
N GLU A 403 5.81 6.31 11.90
CA GLU A 403 7.02 6.89 11.30
C GLU A 403 6.66 7.79 10.10
N SER A 404 7.19 9.01 10.09
CA SER A 404 7.21 9.86 8.88
C SER A 404 8.11 11.07 9.03
N ALA A 405 8.57 11.63 7.90
CA ALA A 405 9.26 12.93 7.89
C ALA A 405 8.39 14.06 8.45
N LEU A 406 7.07 14.00 8.31
CA LEU A 406 6.15 15.00 8.83
C LEU A 406 4.90 14.32 9.37
N ILE A 407 4.64 14.43 10.67
CA ILE A 407 3.45 13.86 11.29
C ILE A 407 2.53 14.98 11.74
N THR A 408 1.25 14.90 11.35
CA THR A 408 0.20 15.82 11.79
C THR A 408 -0.99 15.04 12.33
N ILE A 409 -1.30 15.24 13.61
CA ILE A 409 -2.44 14.65 14.28
C ILE A 409 -3.45 15.75 14.59
N ASN A 410 -4.58 15.73 13.91
CA ASN A 410 -5.69 16.66 14.13
C ASN A 410 -6.79 16.07 15.02
N GLY A 411 -6.87 14.74 15.16
CA GLY A 411 -7.93 14.08 15.91
C GLY A 411 -7.75 12.56 16.01
N GLY A 412 -8.78 11.88 16.51
CA GLY A 412 -8.81 10.42 16.68
C GLY A 412 -8.44 9.95 18.09
N THR A 413 -8.57 8.65 18.32
CA THR A 413 -8.10 7.93 19.52
C THR A 413 -7.04 6.94 19.09
N MET A 414 -5.86 7.01 19.70
CA MET A 414 -4.72 6.19 19.35
C MET A 414 -4.17 5.51 20.60
N HIS A 415 -3.94 4.20 20.48
CA HIS A 415 -3.18 3.40 21.44
C HIS A 415 -2.03 2.74 20.68
N LEU A 416 -0.80 3.17 20.97
CA LEU A 416 0.40 2.77 20.26
C LEU A 416 1.31 1.99 21.20
N ILE A 417 1.54 0.71 20.89
CA ILE A 417 2.49 -0.15 21.59
C ILE A 417 3.64 -0.46 20.63
N ALA A 418 4.82 0.08 20.92
CA ALA A 418 6.02 -0.04 20.08
C ALA A 418 7.20 -0.58 20.90
N SER A 419 8.07 -1.37 20.26
CA SER A 419 9.25 -1.94 20.91
C SER A 419 10.47 -1.00 20.85
N ASP A 420 10.52 -0.14 19.84
CA ASP A 420 11.36 1.05 19.77
C ASP A 420 10.46 2.29 19.92
N ASP A 421 10.46 3.21 18.98
CA ASP A 421 9.85 4.53 19.18
C ASP A 421 8.33 4.50 19.02
N GLY A 422 7.62 5.21 19.90
CA GLY A 422 6.17 5.32 19.82
C GLY A 422 5.70 6.14 18.63
N ILE A 423 6.31 7.30 18.44
CA ILE A 423 6.14 8.17 17.26
C ILE A 423 7.53 8.65 16.88
N ASN A 424 7.99 8.31 15.69
CA ASN A 424 9.28 8.70 15.14
C ASN A 424 9.09 9.70 14.00
N VAL A 425 9.56 10.94 14.19
CA VAL A 425 9.63 11.95 13.14
C VAL A 425 11.05 12.08 12.62
N ALA A 426 11.41 11.12 11.77
CA ALA A 426 12.67 11.06 11.06
C ALA A 426 12.43 10.98 9.53
N GLY A 427 13.49 11.14 8.74
CA GLY A 427 13.36 11.12 7.28
C GLY A 427 13.61 9.77 6.65
N GLY A 428 12.61 9.29 5.90
CA GLY A 428 12.64 9.05 4.45
C GLY A 428 13.42 7.84 3.91
N ASN A 429 12.64 6.97 3.24
CA ASN A 429 12.96 5.79 2.45
C ASN A 429 13.38 4.58 3.30
N ASP A 430 12.41 3.67 3.52
CA ASP A 430 12.52 2.33 4.12
C ASP A 430 13.99 1.87 4.19
N GLY A 431 14.61 2.23 5.31
CA GLY A 431 16.00 1.97 5.61
C GLY A 431 16.22 0.53 6.04
N SER A 432 15.24 -0.37 5.89
CA SER A 432 15.39 -1.80 6.16
C SER A 432 16.34 -2.51 5.18
N SER A 433 17.00 -1.78 4.26
CA SER A 433 18.15 -2.30 3.53
C SER A 433 19.36 -2.51 4.44
N ILE A 434 19.62 -3.78 4.74
CA ILE A 434 20.68 -4.42 5.56
C ILE A 434 22.13 -3.95 5.25
N ASN A 435 22.35 -3.02 4.32
CA ASN A 435 23.66 -2.41 4.06
C ASN A 435 23.89 -1.10 4.83
N GLY A 436 22.90 -0.57 5.55
CA GLY A 436 23.06 0.54 6.47
C GLY A 436 23.60 0.07 7.82
N ARG A 437 24.85 0.42 8.17
CA ARG A 437 25.28 0.32 9.57
C ARG A 437 24.43 1.28 10.42
N PRO A 438 24.07 0.93 11.67
CA PRO A 438 23.50 1.88 12.62
C PRO A 438 24.39 3.14 12.68
N GLY A 439 23.82 4.30 12.39
CA GLY A 439 24.53 5.58 12.38
C GLY A 439 25.25 5.97 11.08
N GLN A 440 24.90 5.38 9.93
CA GLN A 440 25.47 5.77 8.63
C GLN A 440 24.60 6.72 7.80
N ASN A 441 23.38 7.04 8.26
CA ASN A 441 22.68 8.23 7.77
C ASN A 441 23.42 9.45 8.31
N GLN A 442 24.08 10.17 7.40
CA GLN A 442 24.59 11.48 7.69
C GLN A 442 23.37 12.31 8.12
N PHE A 443 23.28 12.70 9.39
CA PHE A 443 22.26 13.61 9.92
C PHE A 443 22.31 14.92 9.14
N SER A 444 21.69 14.93 7.97
CA SER A 444 21.41 16.14 7.22
C SER A 444 20.18 16.71 7.88
N ALA A 445 20.37 17.74 8.70
CA ALA A 445 19.30 18.59 9.25
C ALA A 445 18.60 19.42 8.14
N SER A 446 18.35 18.82 6.97
CA SER A 446 17.74 19.45 5.80
C SER A 446 16.37 18.90 5.45
N GLY A 447 15.78 18.03 6.28
CA GLY A 447 14.38 17.63 6.19
C GLY A 447 13.48 18.58 6.99
N ASN A 448 12.26 18.83 6.51
CA ASN A 448 11.22 19.54 7.27
C ASN A 448 10.61 18.58 8.31
N TYR A 449 11.41 18.13 9.28
CA TYR A 449 10.95 17.25 10.36
C TYR A 449 10.10 18.02 11.36
N HIS A 450 8.86 17.58 11.56
CA HIS A 450 7.96 18.22 12.50
C HIS A 450 6.84 17.28 12.97
N LEU A 451 6.54 17.31 14.28
CA LEU A 451 5.33 16.70 14.85
C LEU A 451 4.32 17.78 15.22
N TYR A 452 3.18 17.81 14.54
CA TYR A 452 2.05 18.68 14.89
C TYR A 452 0.97 17.87 15.62
N ILE A 453 0.64 18.28 16.85
CA ILE A 453 -0.46 17.71 17.62
C ILE A 453 -1.51 18.80 17.85
N ASN A 454 -2.57 18.75 17.05
CA ASN A 454 -3.68 19.70 17.05
C ASN A 454 -4.95 19.17 17.71
N GLY A 455 -4.93 17.92 18.20
CA GLY A 455 -6.09 17.28 18.81
C GLY A 455 -5.89 15.79 19.04
N GLY A 456 -6.98 15.10 19.42
CA GLY A 456 -7.01 13.64 19.62
C GLY A 456 -6.67 13.18 21.04
N TYR A 457 -6.81 11.88 21.27
CA TYR A 457 -6.32 11.17 22.44
C TYR A 457 -5.23 10.20 21.98
N ILE A 458 -4.00 10.41 22.44
CA ILE A 458 -2.82 9.65 22.05
C ILE A 458 -2.26 9.01 23.31
N PHE A 459 -2.27 7.68 23.36
CA PHE A 459 -1.55 6.92 24.37
C PHE A 459 -0.42 6.16 23.69
N VAL A 460 0.80 6.28 24.24
CA VAL A 460 2.01 5.62 23.76
C VAL A 460 2.61 4.79 24.88
N ASP A 461 2.93 3.53 24.58
CA ASP A 461 3.77 2.65 25.40
C ASP A 461 4.94 2.18 24.53
N ALA A 462 6.13 2.73 24.78
CA ALA A 462 7.30 2.57 23.93
C ALA A 462 8.49 1.97 24.70
N GLY A 463 9.19 1.02 24.07
CA GLY A 463 10.48 0.51 24.55
C GLY A 463 11.66 1.43 24.18
N GLY A 464 11.53 2.11 23.04
CA GLY A 464 12.32 3.24 22.55
C GLY A 464 11.81 4.57 23.11
N ASP A 465 12.10 5.65 22.41
CA ASP A 465 11.60 6.98 22.74
C ASP A 465 10.09 7.05 22.61
N GLY A 466 9.44 7.77 23.52
CA GLY A 466 7.99 7.91 23.47
C GLY A 466 7.54 8.69 22.25
N LEU A 467 8.01 9.94 22.15
CA LEU A 467 7.95 10.75 20.94
C LEU A 467 9.39 11.12 20.58
N ASP A 468 9.89 10.68 19.43
CA ASP A 468 11.18 11.07 18.86
C ASP A 468 10.98 11.96 17.64
N SER A 469 11.85 12.96 17.47
CA SER A 469 11.86 13.80 16.29
C SER A 469 13.21 14.45 16.03
N ASN A 470 13.67 14.29 14.79
CA ASN A 470 14.79 15.04 14.26
C ASN A 470 14.47 16.53 13.97
N GLY A 471 13.28 17.00 14.36
CA GLY A 471 12.84 18.39 14.30
C GLY A 471 11.91 18.79 15.44
N ALA A 472 11.20 19.90 15.26
CA ALA A 472 10.42 20.52 16.31
C ALA A 472 9.06 19.84 16.56
N PHE A 473 8.53 20.07 17.76
CA PHE A 473 7.19 19.70 18.18
C PHE A 473 6.33 20.94 18.37
N ASP A 474 5.10 20.92 17.86
CA ASP A 474 4.06 21.90 18.15
C ASP A 474 2.79 21.19 18.63
N MET A 475 2.36 21.50 19.86
CA MET A 475 1.11 20.99 20.44
C MET A 475 0.15 22.15 20.74
N THR A 476 -1.00 22.15 20.09
CA THR A 476 -2.02 23.21 20.20
C THR A 476 -3.29 22.74 20.91
N ASP A 477 -3.59 21.45 20.90
CA ASP A 477 -4.69 20.81 21.65
C ASP A 477 -4.42 19.29 21.82
N GLY A 478 -5.39 18.54 22.36
CA GLY A 478 -5.33 17.07 22.49
C GLY A 478 -4.86 16.59 23.85
N VAL A 479 -4.93 15.27 24.04
CA VAL A 479 -4.46 14.56 25.23
C VAL A 479 -3.38 13.58 24.81
N VAL A 480 -2.16 13.77 25.31
CA VAL A 480 -1.01 12.91 25.02
C VAL A 480 -0.52 12.30 26.33
N ILE A 481 -0.52 10.98 26.40
CA ILE A 481 -0.02 10.21 27.53
C ILE A 481 1.08 9.29 27.00
N VAL A 482 2.31 9.55 27.41
CA VAL A 482 3.47 8.77 27.05
C VAL A 482 3.93 7.98 28.26
N ASN A 483 3.72 6.67 28.23
CA ASN A 483 4.44 5.71 29.05
C ASN A 483 5.78 5.43 28.37
N GLY A 484 6.75 6.29 28.65
CA GLY A 484 8.06 6.23 28.06
C GLY A 484 8.94 5.11 28.63
N PRO A 485 10.11 4.92 28.03
CA PRO A 485 10.95 3.75 28.24
C PRO A 485 11.57 3.74 29.64
N THR A 486 12.02 2.53 30.03
CA THR A 486 12.82 2.34 31.25
C THR A 486 14.33 2.34 30.99
N ASN A 487 14.74 2.31 29.72
CA ASN A 487 16.12 2.30 29.27
C ASN A 487 16.75 3.70 29.35
N ASN A 488 18.01 3.81 29.79
CA ASN A 488 18.70 5.08 30.02
C ASN A 488 19.22 5.77 28.75
N GLY A 489 19.10 5.11 27.60
CA GLY A 489 19.44 5.69 26.28
C GLY A 489 18.28 6.46 25.64
N ASN A 490 17.07 6.28 26.19
CA ASN A 490 15.82 6.75 25.60
C ASN A 490 15.05 7.58 26.65
N GLY A 491 14.06 8.36 26.23
CA GLY A 491 13.22 9.21 27.03
C GLY A 491 11.77 9.25 26.53
N PRO A 492 10.84 9.75 27.35
CA PRO A 492 9.45 9.89 26.91
C PRO A 492 9.29 10.97 25.83
N LEU A 493 10.26 11.88 25.68
CA LEU A 493 10.30 12.93 24.67
C LEU A 493 11.77 13.11 24.25
N ASP A 494 12.09 12.84 22.99
CA ASP A 494 13.32 13.25 22.34
C ASP A 494 12.97 14.13 21.13
N TYR A 495 13.60 15.29 21.02
CA TYR A 495 13.35 16.19 19.90
C TYR A 495 14.48 17.18 19.69
N MET A 496 14.71 17.52 18.43
CA MET A 496 15.57 18.63 18.05
C MET A 496 14.79 19.96 18.00
N GLY A 497 15.44 21.07 18.36
CA GLY A 497 14.83 22.39 18.30
C GLY A 497 13.94 22.69 19.51
N THR A 498 12.63 22.88 19.28
CA THR A 498 11.68 23.35 20.30
C THR A 498 10.49 22.44 20.42
N PHE A 499 9.94 22.35 21.63
CA PHE A 499 8.59 21.84 21.86
C PHE A 499 7.70 23.00 22.33
N ASN A 500 6.87 23.54 21.45
CA ASN A 500 5.93 24.60 21.80
C ASN A 500 4.57 24.01 22.15
N ILE A 501 4.21 24.11 23.43
CA ILE A 501 2.90 23.69 23.93
C ILE A 501 2.06 24.95 24.18
N THR A 502 1.05 25.19 23.34
CA THR A 502 0.14 26.34 23.45
C THR A 502 -1.27 25.95 23.93
N GLY A 503 -1.57 24.65 23.94
CA GLY A 503 -2.80 24.07 24.48
C GLY A 503 -2.71 22.55 24.64
N GLY A 504 -3.82 21.92 25.04
CA GLY A 504 -3.90 20.48 25.28
C GLY A 504 -3.36 20.02 26.66
N PHE A 505 -3.18 18.71 26.81
CA PHE A 505 -2.72 18.05 28.03
C PHE A 505 -1.67 16.99 27.71
N LEU A 506 -0.46 17.15 28.25
CA LEU A 506 0.66 16.23 28.08
C LEU A 506 1.04 15.60 29.42
N VAL A 507 1.12 14.28 29.45
CA VAL A 507 1.78 13.50 30.51
C VAL A 507 2.87 12.68 29.86
N ALA A 508 4.12 12.99 30.18
CA ALA A 508 5.28 12.23 29.76
C ALA A 508 5.94 11.64 31.00
N VAL A 509 5.89 10.32 31.14
CA VAL A 509 6.54 9.60 32.24
C VAL A 509 7.65 8.73 31.69
N GLY A 510 8.81 8.76 32.34
CA GLY A 510 9.96 7.95 31.97
C GLY A 510 10.78 7.59 33.20
N SER A 511 11.72 6.67 33.04
CA SER A 511 12.62 6.26 34.12
C SER A 511 13.70 7.33 34.38
N SER A 512 14.03 7.57 35.65
CA SER A 512 15.26 8.30 36.04
C SER A 512 16.51 7.41 36.02
N GLY A 513 16.37 6.20 35.50
CA GLY A 513 17.39 5.17 35.50
C GLY A 513 17.64 4.56 36.87
N MET A 514 18.89 4.22 37.14
CA MET A 514 19.38 3.80 38.47
C MET A 514 19.45 5.00 39.44
N ALA A 515 18.33 5.66 39.70
CA ALA A 515 18.24 6.63 40.78
C ALA A 515 18.23 5.89 42.13
N GLN A 516 19.34 5.93 42.86
CA GLN A 516 19.36 5.55 44.27
C GLN A 516 18.95 6.75 45.13
N ALA A 517 18.01 6.50 46.04
CA ALA A 517 17.44 7.47 46.97
C ALA A 517 18.43 7.96 48.05
#